data_AF-A0A7C4I4Y2-F1
#
_entry.id   AF-A0A7C4I4Y2-F1
#
_cell.length_a   1.000
_cell.length_b   1.000
_cell.length_c   1.000
_cell.angle_alpha   90.00
_cell.angle_beta   90.00
_cell.angle_gamma   90.00
#
_symmetry.space_group_name_H-M   'P 1'
#
loop_
_entity.id
_entity.type
_entity.pdbx_description
1 polymer ?
#
loop_
_entity_poly.entity_id
_entity_poly.type
_entity_poly.pdbx_seq_one_letter_code
_entity_poly.pdbx_strand_id
1 'polypeptide(L)'
;MSNIIRVLALGDVIGHRSVEGIKQNLGAIKKAKMIDFVIANGENSSYNSLGISRKNYEDLIGAGVDVITSGNHIWKNKETFEFIDKVDRLIRPLNYIPSLPGNGKVVIEVKGVKVCVINLIGSTFMDAPFISPFFVIQQELNNLPEDVKVVIVDFHAEATAEKVAMGWFLDGRVSLVFGTHTHVQTADEKILPNGTGYITDIGMCGFTRSVIGDEVERSLKRFLLGVPERLSPSEEGNFQMNGIIVDINAETGKAVRIERISYEFQVY
;
A
#
# COMPACT_ATOMS: atom_id res chain seq x y z
N MET A 1 -28.92 6.56 9.03
CA MET A 1 -27.54 6.29 9.49
C MET A 1 -26.64 6.49 8.30
N SER A 2 -25.59 7.30 8.39
CA SER A 2 -24.66 7.52 7.27
C SER A 2 -24.06 6.19 6.83
N ASN A 3 -24.08 5.91 5.52
CA ASN A 3 -23.44 4.71 4.98
C ASN A 3 -21.92 4.84 5.11
N ILE A 4 -21.30 4.01 5.96
CA ILE A 4 -19.86 3.99 6.20
C ILE A 4 -19.24 2.80 5.46
N ILE A 5 -18.15 3.06 4.75
CA ILE A 5 -17.23 2.04 4.25
C ILE A 5 -16.03 2.01 5.19
N ARG A 6 -15.81 0.88 5.87
CA ARG A 6 -14.64 0.69 6.73
C ARG A 6 -13.51 0.01 5.95
N VAL A 7 -12.44 0.76 5.72
CA VAL A 7 -11.27 0.34 4.94
C VAL A 7 -10.15 -0.08 5.88
N LEU A 8 -9.47 -1.18 5.56
CA LEU A 8 -8.17 -1.57 6.11
C LEU A 8 -7.12 -1.42 5.03
N ALA A 9 -6.10 -0.57 5.23
CA ALA A 9 -4.93 -0.51 4.37
C ALA A 9 -3.73 -1.10 5.11
N LEU A 10 -3.14 -2.16 4.54
CA LEU A 10 -1.95 -2.83 5.05
C LEU A 10 -0.70 -2.32 4.35
N GLY A 11 0.36 -2.18 5.14
CA GLY A 11 1.67 -1.74 4.67
C GLY A 11 2.38 -2.70 3.72
N ASP A 12 3.62 -2.34 3.38
CA ASP A 12 4.48 -3.11 2.48
C ASP A 12 4.64 -4.56 2.94
N VAL A 13 4.13 -5.52 2.16
CA VAL A 13 4.21 -6.95 2.46
C VAL A 13 5.58 -7.48 2.06
N ILE A 14 6.41 -7.83 3.05
CA ILE A 14 7.82 -8.20 2.83
C ILE A 14 8.00 -9.71 2.76
N GLY A 15 8.28 -10.23 1.57
CA GLY A 15 8.58 -11.64 1.34
C GLY A 15 7.35 -12.56 1.35
N HIS A 16 7.54 -13.77 0.82
CA HIS A 16 6.47 -14.77 0.71
C HIS A 16 5.92 -15.20 2.08
N ARG A 17 6.76 -15.29 3.12
CA ARG A 17 6.28 -15.69 4.47
C ARG A 17 5.33 -14.68 5.08
N SER A 18 5.47 -13.40 4.76
CA SER A 18 4.52 -12.36 5.21
C SER A 18 3.16 -12.50 4.53
N VAL A 19 3.11 -13.01 3.30
CA VAL A 19 1.85 -13.38 2.63
C VAL A 19 1.13 -14.48 3.41
N GLU A 20 1.87 -15.50 3.88
CA GLU A 20 1.30 -16.56 4.74
C GLU A 20 0.85 -16.02 6.10
N GLY A 21 1.61 -15.09 6.69
CA GLY A 21 1.21 -14.37 7.91
C GLY A 21 -0.11 -13.61 7.74
N ILE A 22 -0.31 -12.94 6.60
CA ILE A 22 -1.58 -12.27 6.27
C ILE A 22 -2.70 -13.30 6.11
N LYS A 23 -2.48 -14.39 5.36
CA LYS A 23 -3.48 -15.46 5.16
C LYS A 23 -4.01 -16.03 6.48
N GLN A 24 -3.15 -16.18 7.47
CA GLN A 24 -3.52 -16.72 8.78
C GLN A 24 -4.33 -15.74 9.64
N ASN A 25 -4.07 -14.43 9.54
CA ASN A 25 -4.54 -13.46 10.52
C ASN A 25 -5.63 -12.49 9.98
N LEU A 26 -5.64 -12.20 8.68
CA LEU A 26 -6.50 -11.17 8.09
C LEU A 26 -7.99 -11.46 8.31
N GLY A 27 -8.43 -12.72 8.15
CA GLY A 27 -9.84 -13.10 8.32
C GLY A 27 -10.40 -12.78 9.71
N ALA A 28 -9.63 -13.05 10.77
CA ALA A 28 -10.02 -12.75 12.14
C ALA A 28 -10.13 -11.23 12.38
N ILE A 29 -9.19 -10.46 11.84
CA ILE A 29 -9.17 -9.00 11.95
C ILE A 29 -10.35 -8.38 11.20
N LYS A 30 -10.62 -8.82 9.96
CA LYS A 30 -11.77 -8.35 9.18
C LYS A 30 -13.07 -8.53 9.96
N LYS A 31 -13.27 -9.71 10.57
CA LYS A 31 -14.46 -10.00 11.38
C LYS A 31 -14.51 -9.14 12.65
N ALA A 32 -13.42 -9.07 13.41
CA ALA A 32 -13.38 -8.36 14.69
C ALA A 32 -13.55 -6.85 14.54
N LYS A 33 -13.02 -6.27 13.45
CA LYS A 33 -13.06 -4.83 13.18
C LYS A 33 -14.18 -4.41 12.24
N MET A 34 -14.95 -5.37 11.70
CA MET A 34 -16.01 -5.16 10.71
C MET A 34 -15.47 -4.44 9.46
N ILE A 35 -14.35 -4.93 8.93
CA ILE A 35 -13.71 -4.36 7.74
C ILE A 35 -14.51 -4.74 6.50
N ASP A 36 -14.80 -3.75 5.65
CA ASP A 36 -15.56 -3.89 4.41
C ASP A 36 -14.67 -4.03 3.18
N PHE A 37 -13.50 -3.40 3.20
CA PHE A 37 -12.59 -3.31 2.07
C PHE A 37 -11.14 -3.32 2.54
N VAL A 38 -10.29 -4.12 1.89
CA VAL A 38 -8.89 -4.30 2.25
C VAL A 38 -7.97 -3.94 1.09
N ILE A 39 -7.01 -3.05 1.35
CA ILE A 39 -5.90 -2.73 0.46
C ILE A 39 -4.62 -3.28 1.10
N ALA A 40 -3.70 -3.83 0.31
CA ALA A 40 -2.36 -4.17 0.78
C ALA A 40 -1.30 -3.77 -0.24
N ASN A 41 -0.18 -3.20 0.19
CA ASN A 41 0.93 -2.94 -0.72
C ASN A 41 1.79 -4.20 -0.89
N GLY A 42 1.76 -4.78 -2.09
CA GLY A 42 2.40 -6.05 -2.41
C GLY A 42 3.77 -5.93 -3.08
N GLU A 43 4.40 -4.76 -3.14
CA GLU A 43 5.60 -4.56 -3.96
C GLU A 43 6.82 -5.40 -3.56
N ASN A 44 6.86 -5.86 -2.31
CA ASN A 44 7.95 -6.66 -1.75
C ASN A 44 7.52 -8.11 -1.50
N SER A 45 6.38 -8.56 -2.04
CA SER A 45 5.77 -9.83 -1.62
C SER A 45 6.39 -11.08 -2.24
N SER A 46 7.21 -10.97 -3.30
CA SER A 46 7.89 -12.11 -3.93
C SER A 46 8.87 -12.81 -2.98
N TYR A 47 9.28 -14.05 -3.33
CA TYR A 47 10.22 -14.85 -2.52
C TYR A 47 11.55 -14.13 -2.20
N ASN A 48 12.03 -13.28 -3.10
CA ASN A 48 13.25 -12.49 -2.92
C ASN A 48 12.99 -11.06 -2.43
N SER A 49 11.79 -10.77 -1.93
CA SER A 49 11.37 -9.44 -1.48
C SER A 49 11.34 -8.34 -2.54
N LEU A 50 11.27 -8.70 -3.83
CA LEU A 50 11.32 -7.74 -4.92
C LEU A 50 10.25 -8.05 -5.97
N GLY A 51 9.25 -7.18 -6.10
CA GLY A 51 8.10 -7.34 -6.96
C GLY A 51 7.09 -8.35 -6.42
N ILE A 52 6.15 -8.77 -7.26
CA ILE A 52 5.08 -9.72 -6.90
C ILE A 52 5.00 -10.86 -7.92
N SER A 53 4.95 -12.10 -7.43
CA SER A 53 4.69 -13.30 -8.24
C SER A 53 3.19 -13.50 -8.43
N ARG A 54 2.77 -14.23 -9.47
CA ARG A 54 1.36 -14.53 -9.68
C ARG A 54 0.77 -15.32 -8.50
N LYS A 55 1.53 -16.27 -7.97
CA LYS A 55 1.14 -17.05 -6.79
C LYS A 55 0.85 -16.14 -5.59
N ASN A 56 1.75 -15.19 -5.28
CA ASN A 56 1.58 -14.32 -4.12
C ASN A 56 0.44 -13.31 -4.32
N TYR A 57 0.20 -12.85 -5.54
CA TYR A 57 -1.01 -12.12 -5.89
C TYR A 57 -2.27 -12.94 -5.59
N GLU A 58 -2.36 -14.18 -6.09
CA GLU A 58 -3.52 -15.06 -5.88
C GLU A 58 -3.72 -15.40 -4.40
N ASP A 59 -2.63 -15.63 -3.66
CA ASP A 59 -2.63 -15.89 -2.21
C ASP A 59 -3.16 -14.69 -1.40
N LEU A 60 -2.74 -13.46 -1.73
CA LEU A 60 -3.22 -12.25 -1.06
C LEU A 60 -4.72 -11.99 -1.36
N ILE A 61 -5.14 -12.14 -2.62
CA ILE A 61 -6.56 -12.04 -2.99
C ILE A 61 -7.37 -13.11 -2.26
N GLY A 62 -6.89 -14.36 -2.22
CA GLY A 62 -7.51 -15.47 -1.51
C GLY A 62 -7.60 -15.27 0.00
N ALA A 63 -6.67 -14.52 0.60
CA ALA A 63 -6.71 -14.12 2.01
C ALA A 63 -7.81 -13.10 2.32
N GLY A 64 -8.40 -12.47 1.29
CA GLY A 64 -9.40 -11.44 1.42
C GLY A 64 -8.86 -10.02 1.30
N VAL A 65 -7.71 -9.83 0.65
CA VAL A 65 -7.29 -8.52 0.12
C VAL A 65 -8.13 -8.20 -1.13
N ASP A 66 -8.69 -7.00 -1.19
CA ASP A 66 -9.57 -6.59 -2.29
C ASP A 66 -8.80 -5.89 -3.42
N VAL A 67 -7.78 -5.09 -3.09
CA VAL A 67 -6.87 -4.44 -4.03
C VAL A 67 -5.43 -4.53 -3.54
N ILE A 68 -4.51 -4.83 -4.46
CA ILE A 68 -3.08 -4.87 -4.19
C ILE A 68 -2.42 -3.68 -4.90
N THR A 69 -1.88 -2.75 -4.11
CA THR A 69 -1.01 -1.67 -4.57
C THR A 69 0.44 -2.16 -4.63
N SER A 70 1.33 -1.34 -5.17
CA SER A 70 2.75 -1.62 -5.32
C SER A 70 3.58 -0.33 -5.29
N GLY A 71 4.80 -0.36 -5.83
CA GLY A 71 5.79 0.70 -5.69
C GLY A 71 6.92 0.56 -6.69
N ASN A 72 8.13 0.97 -6.31
CA ASN A 72 9.31 0.95 -7.19
C ASN A 72 9.78 -0.47 -7.53
N HIS A 73 9.41 -1.49 -6.73
CA HIS A 73 9.83 -2.86 -6.98
C HIS A 73 8.93 -3.66 -7.92
N ILE A 74 7.81 -3.11 -8.39
CA ILE A 74 6.83 -3.82 -9.23
C ILE A 74 7.45 -4.52 -10.45
N TRP A 75 8.51 -3.97 -11.04
CA TRP A 75 9.18 -4.53 -12.23
C TRP A 75 10.42 -5.39 -11.93
N LYS A 76 10.77 -5.59 -10.66
CA LYS A 76 11.96 -6.37 -10.27
C LYS A 76 11.75 -7.88 -10.41
N ASN A 77 10.51 -8.35 -10.29
CA ASN A 77 10.14 -9.71 -10.69
C ASN A 77 9.66 -9.71 -12.15
N LYS A 78 10.38 -10.42 -13.02
CA LYS A 78 10.04 -10.50 -14.46
C LYS A 78 8.67 -11.12 -14.71
N GLU A 79 8.23 -12.02 -13.83
CA GLU A 79 6.92 -12.67 -13.91
C GLU A 79 5.78 -11.62 -13.89
N THR A 80 5.96 -10.49 -13.19
CA THR A 80 4.94 -9.44 -13.11
C THR A 80 4.52 -8.92 -14.50
N PHE A 81 5.45 -8.82 -15.45
CA PHE A 81 5.14 -8.43 -16.83
C PHE A 81 4.22 -9.43 -17.54
N GLU A 82 4.21 -10.69 -17.12
CA GLU A 82 3.46 -11.76 -17.80
C GLU A 82 2.00 -11.82 -17.35
N PHE A 83 1.65 -11.27 -16.18
CA PHE A 83 0.32 -11.43 -15.60
C PHE A 83 -0.38 -10.14 -15.19
N ILE A 84 0.30 -9.00 -15.04
CA ILE A 84 -0.32 -7.76 -14.51
C ILE A 84 -1.51 -7.27 -15.38
N ASP A 85 -1.48 -7.48 -16.70
CA ASP A 85 -2.60 -7.15 -17.61
C ASP A 85 -3.73 -8.19 -17.60
N LYS A 86 -3.52 -9.33 -16.94
CA LYS A 86 -4.47 -10.46 -16.89
C LYS A 86 -5.27 -10.49 -15.59
N VAL A 87 -5.07 -9.51 -14.72
CA VAL A 87 -5.67 -9.42 -13.40
C VAL A 87 -6.21 -8.03 -13.13
N ASP A 88 -7.34 -7.93 -12.44
CA ASP A 88 -8.04 -6.66 -12.28
C ASP A 88 -7.69 -5.91 -10.99
N ARG A 89 -7.03 -6.59 -10.04
CA ARG A 89 -6.88 -6.11 -8.65
C ARG A 89 -5.43 -5.84 -8.24
N LEU A 90 -4.49 -5.92 -9.17
CA LEU A 90 -3.10 -5.48 -8.97
C LEU A 90 -2.87 -4.18 -9.74
N ILE A 91 -2.51 -3.12 -9.01
CA ILE A 91 -2.21 -1.81 -9.61
C ILE A 91 -0.76 -1.42 -9.41
N ARG A 92 -0.21 -0.73 -10.41
CA ARG A 92 1.15 -0.17 -10.43
C ARG A 92 1.10 1.35 -10.25
N PRO A 93 2.18 2.05 -9.91
CA PRO A 93 2.13 3.51 -9.82
C PRO A 93 1.67 4.16 -11.14
N LEU A 94 0.62 4.98 -11.08
CA LEU A 94 -0.04 5.60 -12.22
C LEU A 94 0.91 6.50 -13.03
N ASN A 95 1.87 7.13 -12.36
CA ASN A 95 2.83 8.05 -12.95
C ASN A 95 4.09 7.39 -13.55
N TYR A 96 4.10 6.06 -13.70
CA TYR A 96 4.92 5.38 -14.71
C TYR A 96 4.47 5.73 -16.13
N ILE A 97 5.39 5.62 -17.10
CA ILE A 97 5.08 5.89 -18.51
C ILE A 97 3.89 5.03 -19.01
N PRO A 98 2.99 5.58 -19.83
CA PRO A 98 1.77 4.88 -20.26
C PRO A 98 1.99 3.60 -21.07
N SER A 99 3.18 3.39 -21.63
CA SER A 99 3.51 2.20 -22.43
C SER A 99 3.81 0.95 -21.60
N LEU A 100 3.96 1.08 -20.27
CA LEU A 100 4.14 -0.06 -19.39
C LEU A 100 2.81 -0.75 -19.10
N PRO A 101 2.81 -2.09 -18.95
CA PRO A 101 1.60 -2.85 -18.68
C PRO A 101 1.00 -2.51 -17.31
N GLY A 102 -0.23 -2.97 -17.08
CA GLY A 102 -0.95 -2.80 -15.84
C GLY A 102 -1.57 -1.41 -15.67
N ASN A 103 -2.52 -1.35 -14.73
CA ASN A 103 -3.31 -0.16 -14.47
C ASN A 103 -2.76 0.65 -13.30
N GLY A 104 -2.92 1.98 -13.36
CA GLY A 104 -2.56 2.89 -12.26
C GLY A 104 -3.64 3.07 -11.19
N LYS A 105 -4.85 2.60 -11.49
CA LYS A 105 -6.04 2.70 -10.66
C LYS A 105 -6.98 1.52 -10.90
N VAL A 106 -7.88 1.29 -9.96
CA VAL A 106 -9.02 0.39 -10.12
C VAL A 106 -10.24 0.96 -9.39
N VAL A 107 -11.44 0.64 -9.87
CA VAL A 107 -12.71 0.95 -9.19
C VAL A 107 -13.39 -0.35 -8.81
N ILE A 108 -13.63 -0.55 -7.52
CA ILE A 108 -14.31 -1.73 -6.97
C ILE A 108 -15.62 -1.32 -6.32
N GLU A 109 -16.67 -2.09 -6.53
CA GLU A 109 -17.95 -1.87 -5.85
C GLU A 109 -17.96 -2.56 -4.47
N VAL A 110 -18.20 -1.79 -3.42
CA VAL A 110 -18.25 -2.24 -2.02
C VAL A 110 -19.58 -1.77 -1.43
N LYS A 111 -20.47 -2.70 -1.07
CA LYS A 111 -21.82 -2.38 -0.54
C LYS A 111 -22.60 -1.41 -1.44
N GLY A 112 -22.49 -1.54 -2.76
CA GLY A 112 -23.15 -0.66 -3.73
C GLY A 112 -22.48 0.71 -3.90
N VAL A 113 -21.29 0.93 -3.33
CA VAL A 113 -20.50 2.17 -3.42
C VAL A 113 -19.27 1.91 -4.28
N LYS A 114 -18.99 2.78 -5.25
CA LYS A 114 -17.75 2.73 -6.04
C LYS A 114 -16.59 3.28 -5.23
N VAL A 115 -15.60 2.44 -4.98
CA VAL A 115 -14.34 2.76 -4.31
C VAL A 115 -13.21 2.75 -5.33
N CYS A 116 -12.61 3.91 -5.58
CA CYS A 116 -11.43 4.02 -6.45
C CYS A 116 -10.16 3.96 -5.61
N VAL A 117 -9.23 3.08 -6.01
CA VAL A 117 -7.88 3.01 -5.45
C VAL A 117 -6.91 3.44 -6.53
N ILE A 118 -6.01 4.37 -6.18
CA ILE A 118 -4.97 4.90 -7.07
C ILE A 118 -3.62 4.69 -6.40
N ASN A 119 -2.64 4.24 -7.18
CA ASN A 119 -1.26 4.12 -6.74
C ASN A 119 -0.43 5.22 -7.38
N LEU A 120 0.42 5.87 -6.60
CA LEU A 120 1.39 6.85 -7.08
C LEU A 120 2.76 6.51 -6.53
N ILE A 121 3.79 7.07 -7.15
CA ILE A 121 5.17 6.98 -6.68
C ILE A 121 5.85 8.34 -6.66
N GLY A 122 6.61 8.58 -5.59
CA GLY A 122 7.37 9.82 -5.39
C GLY A 122 8.60 9.92 -6.28
N SER A 123 9.27 11.07 -6.20
CA SER A 123 10.44 11.40 -7.01
C SER A 123 11.67 11.74 -6.19
N THR A 124 11.49 12.26 -4.98
CA THR A 124 12.59 12.68 -4.12
C THR A 124 13.27 11.45 -3.52
N PHE A 125 14.57 11.30 -3.75
CA PHE A 125 15.38 10.15 -3.34
C PHE A 125 14.97 8.80 -3.96
N MET A 126 14.20 8.82 -5.05
CA MET A 126 13.75 7.61 -5.73
C MET A 126 14.30 7.53 -7.15
N ASP A 127 14.85 6.37 -7.50
CA ASP A 127 15.39 6.08 -8.84
C ASP A 127 14.31 5.50 -9.76
N ALA A 128 13.38 6.33 -10.24
CA ALA A 128 12.60 5.91 -11.40
C ALA A 128 12.03 7.07 -12.25
N PRO A 129 11.87 6.83 -13.56
CA PRO A 129 11.55 7.86 -14.54
C PRO A 129 10.05 8.17 -14.49
N PHE A 130 9.68 9.17 -13.70
CA PHE A 130 8.27 9.51 -13.47
C PHE A 130 7.86 10.82 -14.10
N ILE A 131 6.62 10.84 -14.56
CA ILE A 131 5.87 12.08 -14.69
C ILE A 131 5.58 12.55 -13.26
N SER A 132 5.56 13.87 -13.02
CA SER A 132 5.24 14.41 -11.70
C SER A 132 3.97 13.77 -11.12
N PRO A 133 4.02 13.15 -9.92
CA PRO A 133 2.86 12.49 -9.34
C PRO A 133 1.71 13.48 -9.12
N PHE A 134 2.01 14.74 -8.78
CA PHE A 134 1.05 15.83 -8.62
C PHE A 134 0.31 16.16 -9.93
N PHE A 135 1.03 16.17 -11.04
CA PHE A 135 0.42 16.43 -12.35
C PHE A 135 -0.52 15.29 -12.76
N VAL A 136 -0.06 14.04 -12.64
CA VAL A 136 -0.82 12.87 -13.07
C VAL A 136 -2.07 12.68 -12.22
N ILE A 137 -1.98 12.81 -10.89
CA ILE A 137 -3.15 12.65 -10.02
C ILE A 137 -4.17 13.76 -10.27
N GLN A 138 -3.74 15.00 -10.55
CA GLN A 138 -4.68 16.08 -10.86
C GLN A 138 -5.47 15.78 -12.13
N GLN A 139 -4.81 15.29 -13.18
CA GLN A 139 -5.47 14.88 -14.43
C GLN A 139 -6.44 13.73 -14.18
N GLU A 140 -6.03 12.74 -13.41
CA GLU A 140 -6.82 11.56 -13.10
C GLU A 140 -8.11 11.94 -12.35
N LEU A 141 -8.00 12.71 -11.27
CA LEU A 141 -9.16 13.14 -10.48
C LEU A 141 -10.14 14.00 -11.28
N ASN A 142 -9.66 14.78 -12.25
CA ASN A 142 -10.54 15.58 -13.12
C ASN A 142 -11.34 14.72 -14.12
N ASN A 143 -10.89 13.50 -14.39
CA ASN A 143 -11.53 12.56 -15.31
C ASN A 143 -12.32 11.46 -14.59
N LEU A 144 -12.34 11.46 -13.25
CA LEU A 144 -13.11 10.48 -12.49
C LEU A 144 -14.62 10.74 -12.67
N PRO A 145 -15.43 9.67 -12.86
CA PRO A 145 -16.88 9.82 -12.89
C PRO A 145 -17.42 10.42 -11.59
N GLU A 146 -18.44 11.28 -11.69
CA GLU A 146 -19.03 11.99 -10.55
C GLU A 146 -19.62 11.06 -9.46
N ASP A 147 -19.97 9.83 -9.82
CA ASP A 147 -20.51 8.83 -8.90
C ASP A 147 -19.43 8.09 -8.10
N VAL A 148 -18.14 8.31 -8.40
CA VAL A 148 -17.00 7.79 -7.65
C VAL A 148 -16.59 8.79 -6.58
N LYS A 149 -17.22 8.69 -5.41
CA LYS A 149 -16.97 9.60 -4.28
C LYS A 149 -15.88 9.13 -3.33
N VAL A 150 -15.67 7.82 -3.24
CA VAL A 150 -14.65 7.25 -2.36
C VAL A 150 -13.38 7.03 -3.17
N VAL A 151 -12.34 7.83 -2.88
CA VAL A 151 -11.05 7.80 -3.59
C VAL A 151 -9.93 7.63 -2.57
N ILE A 152 -9.11 6.61 -2.76
CA ILE A 152 -8.03 6.22 -1.86
C ILE A 152 -6.72 6.22 -2.64
N VAL A 153 -5.71 6.91 -2.11
CA VAL A 153 -4.41 7.06 -2.76
C VAL A 153 -3.32 6.43 -1.89
N ASP A 154 -2.66 5.42 -2.42
CA ASP A 154 -1.37 4.92 -1.93
C ASP A 154 -0.26 5.74 -2.60
N PHE A 155 0.47 6.53 -1.81
CA PHE A 155 1.60 7.32 -2.29
C PHE A 155 2.92 6.73 -1.80
N HIS A 156 3.50 5.88 -2.64
CA HIS A 156 4.73 5.16 -2.38
C HIS A 156 5.95 6.09 -2.58
N ALA A 157 6.54 6.59 -1.49
CA ALA A 157 7.56 7.64 -1.58
C ALA A 157 8.55 7.64 -0.42
N GLU A 158 9.77 8.14 -0.64
CA GLU A 158 10.80 8.21 0.40
C GLU A 158 10.68 9.50 1.24
N ALA A 159 10.70 10.67 0.60
CA ALA A 159 10.77 11.93 1.31
C ALA A 159 9.46 12.29 2.03
N THR A 160 9.53 12.47 3.34
CA THR A 160 8.41 12.93 4.17
C THR A 160 7.82 14.25 3.69
N ALA A 161 8.65 15.20 3.24
CA ALA A 161 8.19 16.47 2.69
C ALA A 161 7.29 16.29 1.45
N GLU A 162 7.65 15.37 0.55
CA GLU A 162 6.85 15.07 -0.65
C GLU A 162 5.52 14.41 -0.26
N LYS A 163 5.54 13.47 0.70
CA LYS A 163 4.35 12.81 1.24
C LYS A 163 3.39 13.79 1.90
N VAL A 164 3.89 14.70 2.73
CA VAL A 164 3.08 15.72 3.40
C VAL A 164 2.50 16.71 2.38
N ALA A 165 3.30 17.12 1.38
CA ALA A 165 2.83 17.98 0.31
C ALA A 165 1.69 17.31 -0.50
N MET A 166 1.79 16.01 -0.80
CA MET A 166 0.72 15.27 -1.48
C MET A 166 -0.57 15.23 -0.65
N GLY A 167 -0.46 15.01 0.66
CA GLY A 167 -1.61 15.06 1.58
C GLY A 167 -2.34 16.40 1.49
N TRP A 168 -1.62 17.51 1.60
CA TRP A 168 -2.20 18.86 1.48
C TRP A 168 -2.74 19.17 0.08
N PHE A 169 -2.07 18.69 -0.96
CA PHE A 169 -2.50 18.90 -2.35
C PHE A 169 -3.83 18.22 -2.68
N LEU A 170 -4.11 17.08 -2.03
CA LEU A 170 -5.31 16.28 -2.26
C LEU A 170 -6.40 16.48 -1.21
N ASP A 171 -6.18 17.33 -0.20
CA ASP A 171 -7.16 17.57 0.86
C ASP A 171 -8.50 18.07 0.29
N GLY A 172 -9.58 17.38 0.66
CA GLY A 172 -10.94 17.63 0.17
C GLY A 172 -11.24 17.09 -1.23
N ARG A 173 -10.25 16.53 -1.94
CA ARG A 173 -10.42 15.93 -3.28
C ARG A 173 -10.45 14.41 -3.26
N VAL A 174 -9.91 13.79 -2.22
CA VAL A 174 -9.89 12.34 -2.02
C VAL A 174 -10.28 11.98 -0.59
N SER A 175 -10.68 10.74 -0.37
CA SER A 175 -11.06 10.25 0.96
C SER A 175 -9.87 9.99 1.86
N LEU A 176 -8.79 9.45 1.29
CA LEU A 176 -7.62 8.99 2.04
C LEU A 176 -6.36 9.10 1.19
N VAL A 177 -5.29 9.65 1.77
CA VAL A 177 -3.93 9.55 1.25
C VAL A 177 -3.07 8.88 2.32
N PHE A 178 -2.47 7.75 2.01
CA PHE A 178 -1.52 7.11 2.90
C PHE A 178 -0.20 6.87 2.16
N GLY A 179 0.92 7.02 2.86
CA GLY A 179 2.21 6.68 2.31
C GLY A 179 2.65 5.26 2.65
N THR A 180 3.49 4.72 1.78
CA THR A 180 4.23 3.44 1.89
C THR A 180 5.68 3.68 1.47
N HIS A 181 6.53 2.63 1.47
CA HIS A 181 7.96 2.60 1.07
C HIS A 181 8.97 2.55 2.21
N THR A 182 8.82 3.35 3.27
CA THR A 182 9.90 3.47 4.28
C THR A 182 9.92 2.31 5.28
N HIS A 183 8.86 1.49 5.26
CA HIS A 183 8.62 0.32 6.11
C HIS A 183 8.50 0.61 7.61
N VAL A 184 8.56 1.88 8.03
CA VAL A 184 8.43 2.28 9.43
C VAL A 184 7.14 3.09 9.58
N GLN A 185 6.20 2.56 10.36
CA GLN A 185 4.93 3.23 10.60
C GLN A 185 5.15 4.55 11.35
N THR A 186 4.59 5.62 10.81
CA THR A 186 4.57 6.95 11.43
C THR A 186 3.39 7.11 12.39
N ALA A 187 3.44 8.09 13.30
CA ALA A 187 2.39 8.36 14.28
C ALA A 187 1.70 9.71 14.04
N ASP A 188 1.52 10.08 12.77
CA ASP A 188 0.95 11.36 12.34
C ASP A 188 -0.42 11.22 11.64
N GLU A 189 -1.11 10.11 11.90
CA GLU A 189 -2.44 9.85 11.38
C GLU A 189 -3.43 10.94 11.80
N LYS A 190 -4.15 11.51 10.83
CA LYS A 190 -5.08 12.61 11.06
C LYS A 190 -6.10 12.71 9.94
N ILE A 191 -7.14 13.49 10.20
CA ILE A 191 -8.07 13.96 9.16
C ILE A 191 -7.70 15.43 8.90
N LEU A 192 -7.41 15.74 7.66
CA LEU A 192 -7.07 17.09 7.20
C LEU A 192 -8.32 17.99 7.18
N PRO A 193 -8.17 19.33 7.15
CA PRO A 193 -9.28 20.27 7.35
C PRO A 193 -10.48 20.06 6.42
N ASN A 194 -10.28 19.58 5.19
CA ASN A 194 -11.37 19.38 4.23
C ASN A 194 -11.91 17.93 4.19
N GLY A 195 -11.44 17.07 5.09
CA GLY A 195 -12.01 15.73 5.33
C GLY A 195 -11.24 14.57 4.71
N THR A 196 -10.01 14.81 4.22
CA THR A 196 -9.14 13.72 3.74
C THR A 196 -8.39 13.08 4.91
N GLY A 197 -8.49 11.76 5.05
CA GLY A 197 -7.63 11.00 5.96
C GLY A 197 -6.18 11.01 5.46
N TYR A 198 -5.23 11.10 6.38
CA TYR A 198 -3.80 11.21 6.04
C TYR A 198 -2.91 10.48 7.05
N ILE A 199 -1.85 9.84 6.56
CA ILE A 199 -0.69 9.37 7.34
C ILE A 199 0.55 9.35 6.44
N THR A 200 1.73 9.70 6.99
CA THR A 200 2.97 9.78 6.21
C THR A 200 3.46 8.39 5.75
N ASP A 201 3.45 7.39 6.63
CA ASP A 201 3.79 6.01 6.29
C ASP A 201 3.05 5.01 7.17
N ILE A 202 2.46 3.97 6.56
CA ILE A 202 1.70 2.93 7.26
C ILE A 202 2.56 1.77 7.76
N GLY A 203 3.86 1.76 7.43
CA GLY A 203 4.84 0.76 7.83
C GLY A 203 4.83 -0.49 6.94
N MET A 204 5.51 -1.55 7.39
CA MET A 204 5.52 -2.84 6.71
C MET A 204 4.65 -3.92 7.38
N CYS A 205 4.27 -4.93 6.61
CA CYS A 205 3.89 -6.26 7.11
C CYS A 205 5.06 -7.22 6.88
N GLY A 206 5.78 -7.56 7.94
CA GLY A 206 7.07 -8.26 7.86
C GLY A 206 7.54 -8.81 9.20
N PHE A 207 8.69 -9.47 9.20
CA PHE A 207 9.25 -10.09 10.40
C PHE A 207 10.04 -9.09 11.26
N THR A 208 9.88 -9.15 12.58
CA THR A 208 10.41 -8.12 13.50
C THR A 208 11.92 -8.19 13.70
N ARG A 209 12.56 -9.35 13.57
CA ARG A 209 14.03 -9.45 13.60
C ARG A 209 14.56 -9.16 12.20
N SER A 210 14.52 -7.89 11.81
CA SER A 210 14.95 -7.45 10.49
C SER A 210 15.49 -6.02 10.50
N VAL A 211 16.20 -5.65 9.43
CA VAL A 211 16.48 -4.25 9.09
C VAL A 211 15.59 -3.92 7.90
N ILE A 212 14.49 -3.20 8.14
CA ILE A 212 13.56 -2.76 7.09
C ILE A 212 13.00 -3.96 6.28
N GLY A 213 12.87 -5.13 6.93
CA GLY A 213 12.38 -6.36 6.32
C GLY A 213 13.46 -7.34 5.83
N ASP A 214 14.71 -6.93 5.74
CA ASP A 214 15.83 -7.79 5.34
C ASP A 214 16.56 -8.43 6.54
N GLU A 215 17.29 -9.53 6.29
CA GLU A 215 18.17 -10.19 7.26
C GLU A 215 19.14 -9.21 7.94
N VAL A 216 19.21 -9.26 9.28
CA VAL A 216 20.00 -8.32 10.09
C VAL A 216 21.48 -8.40 9.74
N GLU A 217 22.03 -9.61 9.67
CA GLU A 217 23.46 -9.86 9.49
C GLU A 217 23.95 -9.34 8.13
N ARG A 218 23.16 -9.53 7.07
CA ARG A 218 23.51 -9.05 5.71
C ARG A 218 23.43 -7.54 5.62
N SER A 219 22.38 -6.95 6.19
CA SER A 219 22.23 -5.50 6.24
C SER A 219 23.37 -4.84 7.01
N LEU A 220 23.73 -5.38 8.19
CA LEU A 220 24.86 -4.89 8.97
C LEU A 220 26.18 -5.01 8.22
N LYS A 221 26.43 -6.16 7.57
CA LYS A 221 27.66 -6.37 6.78
C LYS A 221 27.80 -5.33 5.66
N ARG A 222 26.72 -5.01 4.95
CA ARG A 222 26.70 -3.95 3.92
C ARG A 222 27.14 -2.60 4.48
N PHE A 223 26.60 -2.19 5.63
CA PHE A 223 26.94 -0.91 6.25
C PHE A 223 28.33 -0.88 6.87
N LEU A 224 28.76 -1.98 7.50
CA LEU A 224 30.08 -2.07 8.14
C LEU A 224 31.23 -2.10 7.13
N LEU A 225 31.04 -2.81 6.02
CA LEU A 225 32.09 -3.00 5.01
C LEU A 225 32.01 -1.98 3.87
N GLY A 226 30.88 -1.30 3.70
CA GLY A 226 30.65 -0.36 2.60
C GLY A 226 30.61 -1.02 1.22
N VAL A 227 30.42 -2.34 1.13
CA VAL A 227 30.34 -3.09 -0.14
C VAL A 227 28.93 -3.59 -0.41
N PRO A 228 28.54 -3.78 -1.68
CA PRO A 228 27.25 -4.39 -2.02
C PRO A 228 27.11 -5.79 -1.40
N GLU A 229 25.95 -6.04 -0.80
CA GLU A 229 25.57 -7.36 -0.26
C GLU A 229 24.20 -7.72 -0.84
N ARG A 230 24.01 -9.02 -1.16
CA ARG A 230 22.71 -9.48 -1.64
C ARG A 230 21.77 -9.64 -0.45
N LEU A 231 20.83 -8.71 -0.34
CA LEU A 231 19.78 -8.73 0.67
C LEU A 231 18.80 -9.88 0.43
N SER A 232 18.13 -10.30 1.50
CA SER A 232 17.15 -11.39 1.51
C SER A 232 16.15 -11.09 2.63
N PRO A 233 14.84 -11.34 2.41
CA PRO A 233 13.83 -11.06 3.40
C PRO A 233 14.10 -11.87 4.68
N SER A 234 13.92 -11.23 5.83
CA SER A 234 13.94 -11.92 7.11
C SER A 234 12.67 -12.76 7.28
N GLU A 235 12.83 -13.93 7.90
CA GLU A 235 11.74 -14.81 8.32
C GLU A 235 11.78 -15.07 9.84
N GLU A 236 12.50 -14.22 10.59
CA GLU A 236 12.80 -14.45 12.01
C GLU A 236 12.09 -13.47 12.95
N GLY A 237 11.72 -13.97 14.14
CA GLY A 237 10.98 -13.19 15.12
C GLY A 237 9.47 -13.26 14.91
N ASN A 238 8.75 -12.26 15.44
CA ASN A 238 7.30 -12.18 15.29
C ASN A 238 6.95 -11.69 13.89
N PHE A 239 5.80 -12.13 13.38
CA PHE A 239 5.20 -11.49 12.22
C PHE A 239 4.48 -10.22 12.67
N GLN A 240 4.94 -9.07 12.20
CA GLN A 240 4.31 -7.77 12.43
C GLN A 240 3.38 -7.43 11.25
N MET A 241 2.18 -6.95 11.56
CA MET A 241 1.22 -6.47 10.57
C MET A 241 0.84 -5.03 10.89
N ASN A 242 1.44 -4.08 10.17
CA ASN A 242 1.13 -2.66 10.27
C ASN A 242 0.11 -2.21 9.20
N GLY A 243 -0.63 -1.18 9.53
CA GLY A 243 -1.61 -0.59 8.63
C GLY A 243 -2.46 0.48 9.30
N ILE A 244 -3.55 0.85 8.64
CA ILE A 244 -4.56 1.77 9.17
C ILE A 244 -5.97 1.25 8.91
N ILE A 245 -6.89 1.58 9.82
CA ILE A 245 -8.33 1.42 9.61
C ILE A 245 -8.94 2.82 9.46
N VAL A 246 -9.73 3.01 8.40
CA VAL A 246 -10.34 4.30 8.08
C VAL A 246 -11.83 4.11 7.84
N ASP A 247 -12.65 4.90 8.54
CA ASP A 247 -14.08 5.00 8.28
C ASP A 247 -14.32 6.13 7.28
N ILE A 248 -14.93 5.82 6.14
CA ILE A 248 -15.24 6.79 5.09
C ILE A 248 -16.76 6.88 4.93
N ASN A 249 -17.29 8.10 4.96
CA ASN A 249 -18.69 8.36 4.65
C ASN A 249 -18.91 8.25 3.13
N ALA A 250 -19.68 7.25 2.72
CA ALA A 250 -19.91 6.92 1.30
C ALA A 250 -20.65 8.02 0.52
N GLU A 251 -21.48 8.83 1.18
CA GLU A 251 -22.28 9.87 0.54
C GLU A 251 -21.45 11.12 0.22
N THR A 252 -20.45 11.40 1.06
CA THR A 252 -19.62 12.62 0.99
C THR A 252 -18.20 12.35 0.50
N GLY A 253 -17.74 11.10 0.56
CA GLY A 253 -16.35 10.72 0.28
C GLY A 253 -15.37 11.10 1.38
N LYS A 254 -15.82 11.67 2.52
CA LYS A 254 -14.92 12.16 3.58
C LYS A 254 -14.55 11.07 4.58
N ALA A 255 -13.30 11.06 5.02
CA ALA A 255 -12.89 10.29 6.18
C ALA A 255 -13.51 10.87 7.45
N VAL A 256 -14.01 10.00 8.33
CA VAL A 256 -14.61 10.40 9.62
C VAL A 256 -13.84 9.84 10.81
N ARG A 257 -13.01 8.81 10.60
CA ARG A 257 -12.10 8.25 11.58
C ARG A 257 -10.89 7.63 10.88
N ILE A 258 -9.72 7.75 11.49
CA ILE A 258 -8.51 7.04 11.13
C ILE A 258 -7.87 6.49 12.41
N GLU A 259 -7.44 5.24 12.38
CA GLU A 259 -6.68 4.62 13.47
C GLU A 259 -5.53 3.77 12.89
N ARG A 260 -4.34 3.89 13.47
CA ARG A 260 -3.24 2.98 13.16
C ARG A 260 -3.46 1.63 13.82
N ILE A 261 -2.99 0.60 13.14
CA ILE A 261 -2.85 -0.75 13.69
C ILE A 261 -1.38 -1.18 13.59
N SER A 262 -0.94 -1.88 14.63
CA SER A 262 0.33 -2.57 14.67
C SER A 262 0.10 -3.83 15.51
N TYR A 263 -0.04 -4.97 14.83
CA TYR A 263 -0.22 -6.26 15.48
C TYR A 263 1.06 -7.07 15.36
N GLU A 264 1.37 -7.85 16.40
CA GLU A 264 2.46 -8.82 16.37
C GLU A 264 1.91 -10.22 16.67
N PHE A 265 2.32 -11.18 15.86
CA PHE A 265 1.94 -12.58 15.96
C PHE A 265 3.18 -13.42 16.17
N GLN A 266 3.19 -14.24 17.22
CA GLN A 266 4.24 -15.23 17.42
C GLN A 266 4.16 -16.28 16.31
N VAL A 267 5.28 -16.50 15.63
CA VAL A 267 5.43 -17.55 14.63
C VAL A 267 6.15 -18.72 15.30
N TYR A 268 5.52 -19.89 15.29
CA TYR A 268 6.08 -21.14 15.84
C TYR A 268 7.01 -21.84 14.85
#